data_AF-A0A523K197-F1
#
_entry.id   AF-A0A523K197-F1
#
_cell.length_a   1.000
_cell.length_b   1.000
_cell.length_c   1.000
_cell.angle_alpha   90.00
_cell.angle_beta   90.00
_cell.angle_gamma   90.00
#
_symmetry.space_group_name_H-M   'P 1'
#
loop_
_entity.id
_entity.type
_entity.pdbx_description
1 polymer ?
#
loop_
_entity_poly.entity_id
_entity_poly.type
_entity_poly.pdbx_seq_one_letter_code
_entity_poly.pdbx_strand_id
1 'polypeptide(L)'
;MAGMSVRPIMYLSPIVLVLALGYYFFTTYQSCRSHAEFRQALRAAIKASADGAAPGPVHLVQITDFPWDTAEIFVNYKPDGSTTDCPFQWDWSSATRDKLIAGDLLTVIVFVKDDRLVHYLEYRRDWAEFVDLKNPYTPETAVFAVSASPANPYEFILSPAS
;
A
#
# COMPACT_ATOMS: atom_id res chain seq x y z
N MET A 1 -10.95 -40.70 -39.93
CA MET A 1 -11.42 -40.31 -38.58
C MET A 1 -10.28 -40.60 -37.61
N ALA A 2 -9.45 -39.61 -37.29
CA ALA A 2 -8.34 -39.79 -36.36
C ALA A 2 -8.90 -39.75 -34.93
N GLY A 3 -9.01 -40.92 -34.30
CA GLY A 3 -9.34 -41.03 -32.89
C GLY A 3 -8.16 -40.53 -32.07
N MET A 4 -8.23 -39.28 -31.60
CA MET A 4 -7.29 -38.82 -30.58
C MET A 4 -7.46 -39.70 -29.34
N SER A 5 -6.41 -40.48 -29.07
CA SER A 5 -6.21 -41.19 -27.81
C SER A 5 -6.55 -40.26 -26.65
N VAL A 6 -7.47 -40.67 -25.77
CA VAL A 6 -7.99 -39.89 -24.63
C VAL A 6 -6.96 -39.77 -23.49
N ARG A 7 -5.83 -40.49 -23.59
CA ARG A 7 -4.84 -40.63 -22.52
C ARG A 7 -3.92 -39.41 -22.24
N PRO A 8 -3.43 -38.63 -23.22
CA PRO A 8 -2.62 -37.44 -22.93
C PRO A 8 -3.44 -36.26 -22.39
N ILE A 9 -4.74 -36.18 -22.71
CA ILE A 9 -5.63 -35.10 -22.23
C ILE A 9 -5.86 -35.20 -20.71
N MET A 10 -5.88 -36.43 -20.17
CA MET A 10 -6.12 -36.68 -18.74
C MET A 10 -4.99 -36.15 -17.83
N TYR A 11 -3.75 -36.08 -18.33
CA TYR A 11 -2.60 -35.57 -17.54
C TYR A 11 -2.33 -34.08 -17.78
N LEU A 12 -2.70 -33.52 -18.93
CA LEU A 12 -2.53 -32.11 -19.22
C LEU A 12 -3.48 -31.22 -18.40
N SER A 13 -4.72 -31.68 -18.17
CA SER A 13 -5.70 -30.92 -17.38
C SER A 13 -5.25 -30.61 -15.93
N PRO A 14 -4.76 -31.57 -15.11
CA PRO A 14 -4.30 -31.24 -13.76
C PRO A 14 -3.04 -30.38 -13.75
N ILE A 15 -2.15 -30.52 -14.74
CA ILE A 15 -0.94 -29.68 -14.85
C ILE A 15 -1.33 -28.22 -15.11
N VAL A 16 -2.22 -27.98 -16.07
CA VAL A 16 -2.71 -26.61 -16.37
C VAL A 16 -3.40 -26.00 -15.15
N LEU A 17 -4.20 -26.79 -14.42
CA LEU A 17 -4.85 -26.32 -13.18
C LEU A 17 -3.81 -25.94 -12.12
N VAL A 18 -2.79 -26.77 -11.88
CA VAL A 18 -1.73 -26.49 -10.90
C VAL A 18 -0.94 -25.24 -11.29
N LEU A 19 -0.63 -25.06 -12.58
CA LEU A 19 0.07 -23.87 -13.06
C LEU A 19 -0.81 -22.61 -12.93
N ALA A 20 -2.11 -22.70 -13.25
CA ALA A 20 -3.03 -21.58 -13.09
C ALA A 20 -3.19 -21.18 -11.62
N LEU A 21 -3.35 -22.15 -10.72
CA LEU A 21 -3.40 -21.91 -9.28
C LEU A 21 -2.07 -21.35 -8.76
N GLY A 22 -0.94 -21.93 -9.17
CA GLY A 22 0.40 -21.46 -8.81
C GLY A 22 0.63 -20.00 -9.22
N TYR A 23 0.25 -19.65 -10.46
CA TYR A 23 0.30 -18.28 -10.95
C TYR A 23 -0.60 -17.35 -10.15
N TYR A 24 -1.87 -17.73 -9.92
CA TYR A 24 -2.82 -16.94 -9.13
C TYR A 24 -2.33 -16.64 -7.71
N PHE A 25 -1.82 -17.67 -7.00
CA PHE A 25 -1.28 -17.48 -5.65
C PHE A 25 0.00 -16.66 -5.65
N PHE A 26 0.86 -16.83 -6.66
CA PHE A 26 2.09 -16.05 -6.79
C PHE A 26 1.80 -14.57 -7.03
N THR A 27 0.87 -14.23 -7.93
CA THR A 27 0.49 -12.84 -8.19
C THR A 27 -0.19 -12.20 -6.98
N THR A 28 -1.07 -12.93 -6.31
CA THR A 28 -1.74 -12.47 -5.08
C THR A 28 -0.72 -12.24 -3.96
N TYR A 29 0.23 -13.17 -3.80
CA TYR A 29 1.32 -13.06 -2.84
C TYR A 29 2.13 -11.78 -3.08
N GLN A 30 2.58 -11.56 -4.32
CA GLN A 30 3.37 -10.38 -4.65
C GLN A 30 2.64 -9.07 -4.36
N SER A 31 1.36 -8.97 -4.71
CA SER A 31 0.57 -7.76 -4.45
C SER A 31 0.41 -7.49 -2.95
N CYS A 32 0.01 -8.50 -2.17
CA CYS A 32 -0.16 -8.37 -0.72
C CYS A 32 1.15 -8.02 -0.01
N ARG A 33 2.25 -8.67 -0.41
CA ARG A 33 3.58 -8.39 0.15
C ARG A 33 4.07 -7.00 -0.21
N SER A 34 3.91 -6.59 -1.46
CA SER A 34 4.29 -5.25 -1.91
C SER A 34 3.58 -4.17 -1.08
N HIS A 35 2.28 -4.31 -0.83
CA HIS A 35 1.53 -3.37 0.02
C HIS A 35 2.09 -3.32 1.45
N ALA A 36 2.38 -4.49 2.04
CA ALA A 36 2.93 -4.59 3.39
C ALA A 36 4.33 -3.99 3.49
N GLU A 37 5.19 -4.26 2.51
CA GLU A 37 6.54 -3.72 2.42
C GLU A 37 6.52 -2.21 2.23
N PHE A 38 5.64 -1.69 1.38
CA PHE A 38 5.51 -0.24 1.17
C PHE A 38 5.05 0.48 2.45
N ARG A 39 4.04 -0.05 3.16
CA ARG A 39 3.64 0.48 4.48
C ARG A 39 4.79 0.51 5.47
N GLN A 40 5.58 -0.56 5.50
CA GLN A 40 6.74 -0.66 6.39
C GLN A 40 7.84 0.33 6.02
N ALA A 41 8.10 0.53 4.72
CA ALA A 41 9.06 1.49 4.22
C ALA A 41 8.69 2.92 4.62
N LEU A 42 7.44 3.33 4.42
CA LEU A 42 6.95 4.65 4.85
C LEU A 42 7.11 4.82 6.36
N ARG A 43 6.63 3.84 7.15
CA ARG A 43 6.74 3.88 8.62
C ARG A 43 8.20 3.98 9.09
N ALA A 44 9.09 3.21 8.47
CA ALA A 44 10.52 3.22 8.79
C ALA A 44 11.15 4.56 8.45
N ALA A 45 10.82 5.16 7.29
CA ALA A 45 11.31 6.47 6.89
C ALA A 45 10.87 7.57 7.88
N ILE A 46 9.60 7.56 8.28
CA ILE A 46 9.05 8.49 9.28
C ILE A 46 9.80 8.34 10.61
N LYS A 47 9.96 7.10 11.09
CA LYS A 47 10.67 6.83 12.34
C LYS A 47 12.14 7.25 12.28
N ALA A 48 12.83 6.96 11.18
CA ALA A 48 14.23 7.33 10.99
C ALA A 48 14.43 8.85 10.97
N SER A 49 13.50 9.58 10.36
CA SER A 49 13.47 11.05 10.39
C SER A 49 13.23 11.58 11.80
N ALA A 50 12.20 11.07 12.49
CA ALA A 50 11.85 11.51 13.84
C ALA A 50 12.93 11.20 14.89
N ASP A 51 13.56 10.03 14.82
CA ASP A 51 14.62 9.62 15.75
C ASP A 51 15.99 10.27 15.43
N GLY A 52 16.09 11.04 14.35
CA GLY A 52 17.32 11.71 13.92
C GLY A 52 18.37 10.78 13.29
N ALA A 53 18.02 9.54 12.96
CA ALA A 53 18.90 8.60 12.27
C ALA A 53 19.08 8.95 10.77
N ALA A 54 18.04 9.52 10.17
CA ALA A 54 18.05 10.11 8.82
C ALA A 54 17.36 11.48 8.88
N PRO A 55 18.02 12.50 9.49
CA PRO A 55 17.39 13.79 9.74
C PRO A 55 17.08 14.50 8.41
N GLY A 56 15.81 14.81 8.21
CA GLY A 56 15.32 15.42 6.97
C GLY A 56 13.86 15.06 6.69
N PRO A 57 13.21 15.73 5.74
CA PRO A 57 11.85 15.41 5.37
C PRO A 57 11.77 14.04 4.66
N VAL A 58 10.61 13.40 4.75
CA VAL A 58 10.31 12.15 4.05
C VAL A 58 9.85 12.49 2.64
N HIS A 59 10.59 12.02 1.63
CA HIS A 59 10.23 12.16 0.23
C HIS A 59 9.48 10.90 -0.24
N LEU A 60 8.23 11.01 -0.69
CA LEU A 60 7.47 9.84 -1.16
C LEU A 60 8.14 9.15 -2.35
N VAL A 61 8.83 9.89 -3.21
CA VAL A 61 9.54 9.32 -4.36
C VAL A 61 10.68 8.38 -3.95
N GLN A 62 11.26 8.55 -2.75
CA GLN A 62 12.35 7.70 -2.26
C GLN A 62 11.87 6.36 -1.69
N ILE A 63 10.58 6.26 -1.38
CA ILE A 63 9.97 5.04 -0.82
C ILE A 63 9.12 4.28 -1.85
N THR A 64 8.92 4.85 -3.05
CA THR A 64 8.22 4.21 -4.17
C THR A 64 9.23 3.66 -5.17
N ASP A 65 9.07 2.41 -5.60
CA ASP A 65 9.92 1.75 -6.60
C ASP A 65 9.30 1.74 -8.02
N PHE A 66 8.18 2.42 -8.18
CA PHE A 66 7.43 2.56 -9.43
C PHE A 66 7.31 4.03 -9.85
N PRO A 67 7.19 4.33 -11.15
CA PRO A 67 7.00 5.70 -11.62
C PRO A 67 5.54 6.15 -11.43
N TRP A 68 5.36 7.41 -11.04
CA TRP A 68 4.07 8.07 -10.88
C TRP A 68 4.21 9.58 -11.14
N ASP A 69 3.14 10.23 -11.58
CA ASP A 69 3.11 11.67 -11.91
C ASP A 69 2.49 12.48 -10.78
N THR A 70 1.42 11.95 -10.18
CA THR A 70 0.74 12.59 -9.04
C THR A 70 0.39 11.61 -7.94
N ALA A 71 0.40 12.10 -6.70
CA ALA A 71 -0.06 11.40 -5.51
C ALA A 71 -1.15 12.22 -4.80
N GLU A 72 -2.25 11.57 -4.43
CA GLU A 72 -3.33 12.18 -3.65
C GLU A 72 -3.47 11.46 -2.31
N ILE A 73 -3.55 12.22 -1.22
CA ILE A 73 -3.63 11.70 0.14
C ILE A 73 -5.03 11.96 0.69
N PHE A 74 -5.72 10.89 1.07
CA PHE A 74 -7.06 10.91 1.65
C PHE A 74 -6.99 10.41 3.09
N VAL A 75 -7.17 11.32 4.05
CA VAL A 75 -7.31 10.96 5.47
C VAL A 75 -8.74 10.51 5.76
N ASN A 76 -8.92 9.64 6.75
CA ASN A 76 -10.22 9.12 7.20
C ASN A 76 -11.00 8.45 6.06
N TYR A 77 -10.29 7.72 5.20
CA TYR A 77 -10.86 7.11 4.02
C TYR A 77 -11.83 5.98 4.40
N LYS A 78 -13.02 6.00 3.81
CA LYS A 78 -14.08 5.00 3.99
C LYS A 78 -14.40 4.36 2.63
N PRO A 79 -13.90 3.15 2.35
CA PRO A 79 -14.21 2.47 1.10
C PRO A 79 -15.68 2.02 1.06
N ASP A 80 -16.33 2.17 -0.09
CA ASP A 80 -17.74 1.77 -0.31
C ASP A 80 -17.93 0.26 -0.55
N GLY A 81 -16.95 -0.59 -0.21
CA GLY A 81 -16.99 -2.03 -0.54
C GLY A 81 -16.22 -2.93 0.42
N SER A 82 -16.49 -4.24 0.32
CA SER A 82 -15.83 -5.26 1.13
C SER A 82 -14.37 -5.41 0.73
N THR A 83 -13.50 -5.44 1.73
CA THR A 83 -12.06 -5.57 1.54
C THR A 83 -11.70 -7.00 1.18
N THR A 84 -10.92 -7.20 0.13
CA THR A 84 -10.37 -8.53 -0.19
C THR A 84 -9.26 -8.84 0.81
N ASP A 85 -9.41 -9.93 1.56
CA ASP A 85 -8.38 -10.41 2.48
C ASP A 85 -7.14 -10.89 1.73
N CYS A 86 -5.97 -10.48 2.24
CA CYS A 86 -4.72 -11.11 1.84
C CYS A 86 -4.61 -12.50 2.49
N PRO A 87 -4.48 -13.58 1.71
CA PRO A 87 -4.32 -14.91 2.25
C PRO A 87 -3.11 -15.01 3.19
N PHE A 88 -3.14 -15.99 4.12
CA PHE A 88 -2.00 -16.34 4.99
C PHE A 88 -1.42 -15.18 5.81
N GLN A 89 -2.21 -14.13 6.10
CA GLN A 89 -1.78 -12.95 6.86
C GLN A 89 -0.57 -12.25 6.22
N TRP A 90 -0.46 -12.30 4.90
CA TRP A 90 0.56 -11.54 4.18
C TRP A 90 0.36 -10.03 4.29
N ASP A 91 -0.83 -9.61 4.73
CA ASP A 91 -1.17 -8.24 5.08
C ASP A 91 -2.16 -8.21 6.27
N TRP A 92 -2.67 -7.01 6.62
CA TRP A 92 -3.79 -6.80 7.52
C TRP A 92 -4.98 -7.67 7.13
N SER A 93 -5.55 -8.31 8.16
CA SER A 93 -6.85 -8.95 8.01
C SER A 93 -7.96 -7.92 7.77
N SER A 94 -9.05 -8.33 7.15
CA SER A 94 -10.27 -7.54 7.02
C SER A 94 -10.73 -7.02 8.38
N ALA A 95 -10.68 -7.83 9.44
CA ALA A 95 -11.03 -7.38 10.79
C ALA A 95 -10.14 -6.26 11.32
N THR A 96 -8.85 -6.24 10.98
CA THR A 96 -7.93 -5.14 11.31
C THR A 96 -8.30 -3.89 10.51
N ARG A 97 -8.54 -4.06 9.20
CA ARG A 97 -8.90 -2.97 8.29
C ARG A 97 -10.24 -2.34 8.68
N ASP A 98 -11.25 -3.14 9.00
CA ASP A 98 -12.56 -2.71 9.48
C ASP A 98 -12.45 -1.88 10.75
N LYS A 99 -11.58 -2.28 11.69
CA LYS A 99 -11.32 -1.49 12.91
C LYS A 99 -10.69 -0.15 12.58
N LEU A 100 -9.76 -0.09 11.63
CA LEU A 100 -9.14 1.16 11.20
C LEU A 100 -10.17 2.08 10.53
N ILE A 101 -11.05 1.54 9.69
CA ILE A 101 -12.13 2.29 9.04
C ILE A 101 -13.12 2.81 10.08
N ALA A 102 -13.58 1.95 11.00
CA ALA A 102 -14.53 2.32 12.04
C ALA A 102 -13.98 3.36 13.03
N GLY A 103 -12.65 3.39 13.22
CA GLY A 103 -11.96 4.37 14.06
C GLY A 103 -11.54 5.66 13.36
N ASP A 104 -11.87 5.85 12.08
CA ASP A 104 -11.36 6.96 11.26
C ASP A 104 -9.81 7.02 11.24
N LEU A 105 -9.17 5.85 11.27
CA LEU A 105 -7.71 5.70 11.31
C LEU A 105 -7.10 5.27 9.98
N LEU A 106 -7.91 5.08 8.94
CA LEU A 106 -7.41 4.70 7.61
C LEU A 106 -7.07 5.93 6.79
N THR A 107 -5.82 6.03 6.35
CA THR A 107 -5.36 6.99 5.34
C THR A 107 -5.05 6.23 4.06
N VAL A 108 -5.39 6.79 2.90
CA VAL A 108 -5.04 6.21 1.59
C VAL A 108 -4.23 7.22 0.79
N ILE A 109 -3.11 6.76 0.24
CA ILE A 109 -2.30 7.51 -0.72
C ILE A 109 -2.49 6.87 -2.09
N VAL A 110 -2.97 7.62 -3.06
CA VAL A 110 -3.29 7.16 -4.41
C VAL A 110 -2.25 7.70 -5.36
N PHE A 111 -1.59 6.84 -6.13
CA PHE A 111 -0.56 7.20 -7.10
C PHE A 111 -1.10 7.02 -8.52
N VAL A 112 -0.99 8.08 -9.31
CA VAL A 112 -1.53 8.17 -10.67
C VAL A 112 -0.38 8.44 -11.65
N LYS A 113 -0.43 7.79 -12.81
CA LYS A 113 0.47 8.01 -13.94
C LYS A 113 -0.34 8.03 -15.23
N ASP A 114 -0.10 8.99 -16.11
CA ASP A 114 -0.82 9.14 -17.39
C ASP A 114 -2.35 9.03 -17.22
N ASP A 115 -2.89 9.74 -16.21
CA ASP A 115 -4.31 9.73 -15.79
C ASP A 115 -4.87 8.35 -15.37
N ARG A 116 -4.01 7.40 -14.99
CA ARG A 116 -4.40 6.06 -14.53
C ARG A 116 -3.84 5.78 -13.14
N LEU A 117 -4.68 5.16 -12.30
CA LEU A 117 -4.24 4.60 -11.03
C LEU A 117 -3.16 3.54 -11.29
N VAL A 118 -1.94 3.77 -10.79
CA VAL A 118 -0.84 2.79 -10.88
C VAL A 118 -0.63 2.05 -9.57
N HIS A 119 -0.86 2.72 -8.43
CA HIS A 119 -0.74 2.12 -7.12
C HIS A 119 -1.57 2.88 -6.10
N TYR A 120 -1.94 2.22 -5.00
CA TYR A 120 -2.38 2.90 -3.79
C TYR A 120 -1.71 2.31 -2.55
N LEU A 121 -1.63 3.10 -1.49
CA LEU A 121 -1.11 2.68 -0.20
C LEU A 121 -2.15 2.98 0.87
N GLU A 122 -2.53 1.97 1.63
CA GLU A 122 -3.27 2.18 2.86
C GLU A 122 -2.28 2.39 4.00
N TYR A 123 -2.55 3.34 4.88
CA TYR A 123 -1.67 3.67 5.99
C TYR A 123 -2.50 3.96 7.24
N ARG A 124 -1.93 3.69 8.41
CA ARG A 124 -2.62 3.95 9.68
C ARG A 124 -2.31 5.35 10.17
N ARG A 125 -3.36 6.14 10.36
CA ARG A 125 -3.26 7.50 10.89
C ARG A 125 -2.68 7.52 12.30
N ASP A 126 -2.96 6.49 13.11
CA ASP A 126 -2.41 6.36 14.47
C ASP A 126 -0.90 6.05 14.52
N TRP A 127 -0.24 5.85 13.37
CA TRP A 127 1.22 5.83 13.28
C TRP A 127 1.78 7.20 12.90
N ALA A 128 1.14 7.83 11.91
CA ALA A 128 1.42 9.20 11.54
C ALA A 128 0.23 9.83 10.84
N GLU A 129 -0.05 11.07 11.18
CA GLU A 129 -1.13 11.87 10.62
C GLU A 129 -0.59 12.85 9.58
N PHE A 130 -1.19 12.83 8.39
CA PHE A 130 -0.94 13.87 7.38
C PHE A 130 -1.85 15.08 7.64
N VAL A 131 -1.25 16.27 7.72
CA VAL A 131 -1.95 17.54 7.98
C VAL A 131 -1.68 18.56 6.86
N ASP A 132 -2.51 19.60 6.78
CA ASP A 132 -2.35 20.72 5.84
C ASP A 132 -2.15 20.31 4.37
N LEU A 133 -2.89 19.28 3.95
CA LEU A 133 -2.73 18.65 2.64
C LEU A 133 -3.11 19.61 1.49
N LYS A 134 -2.27 19.65 0.45
CA LYS A 134 -2.46 20.43 -0.78
C LYS A 134 -2.47 19.54 -2.03
N ASN A 135 -3.29 18.49 -2.02
CA ASN A 135 -3.41 17.56 -3.15
C ASN A 135 -3.63 18.30 -4.49
N PRO A 136 -3.17 17.74 -5.62
CA PRO A 136 -2.27 16.57 -5.73
C PRO A 136 -0.80 16.95 -5.51
N TYR A 137 0.02 15.99 -5.09
CA TYR A 137 1.47 16.12 -4.99
C TYR A 137 2.16 15.52 -6.21
N THR A 138 3.26 16.12 -6.64
CA THR A 138 4.20 15.58 -7.62
C THR A 138 5.35 14.85 -6.91
N PRO A 139 6.18 14.04 -7.58
CA PRO A 139 7.37 13.45 -6.98
C PRO A 139 8.26 14.47 -6.26
N GLU A 140 8.34 15.69 -6.78
CA GLU A 140 9.14 16.78 -6.24
C GLU A 140 8.48 17.48 -5.04
N THR A 141 7.14 17.56 -5.01
CA THR A 141 6.39 18.25 -3.95
C THR A 141 5.87 17.33 -2.85
N ALA A 142 5.90 16.01 -3.06
CA ALA A 142 5.50 14.99 -2.10
C ALA A 142 6.57 14.78 -1.00
N VAL A 143 6.90 15.86 -0.31
CA VAL A 143 7.96 15.95 0.68
C VAL A 143 7.33 16.38 2.00
N PHE A 144 7.54 15.62 3.06
CA PHE A 144 6.84 15.82 4.33
C PHE A 144 7.82 15.97 5.49
N ALA A 145 7.73 17.10 6.20
CA ALA A 145 8.42 17.27 7.47
C ALA A 145 7.76 16.38 8.53
N VAL A 146 8.59 15.76 9.38
CA VAL A 146 8.13 14.89 10.46
C VAL A 146 8.29 15.61 11.79
N SER A 147 7.21 15.69 12.56
CA SER A 147 7.23 16.18 13.94
C SER A 147 6.49 15.24 14.88
N ALA A 148 6.80 15.28 16.18
CA ALA A 148 6.02 14.53 17.17
C ALA A 148 4.61 15.12 17.32
N SER A 149 3.59 14.26 17.47
CA SER A 149 2.25 14.71 17.80
C SER A 149 2.21 15.23 19.25
N PRO A 150 1.64 16.42 19.50
CA PRO A 150 1.49 16.94 20.85
C PRO A 150 0.40 16.18 21.64
N ALA A 151 -0.50 15.49 20.95
CA ALA A 151 -1.61 14.75 21.56
C ALA A 151 -1.23 13.31 21.93
N ASN A 152 -0.29 12.70 21.20
CA ASN A 152 0.09 11.30 21.38
C ASN A 152 1.60 11.10 21.11
N PRO A 153 2.41 10.71 22.11
CA PRO A 153 3.85 10.56 21.93
C PRO A 153 4.27 9.40 21.00
N TYR A 154 3.32 8.54 20.62
CA TYR A 154 3.55 7.42 19.70
C TYR A 154 3.13 7.72 18.26
N GLU A 155 2.61 8.92 18.01
CA GLU A 155 2.11 9.37 16.72
C GLU A 155 2.97 10.52 16.19
N PHE A 156 3.23 10.48 14.89
CA PHE A 156 3.95 11.55 14.19
C PHE A 156 2.98 12.40 13.37
N ILE A 157 3.34 13.65 13.15
CA ILE A 157 2.64 14.57 12.24
C ILE A 157 3.52 14.76 11.01
N LEU A 158 2.90 14.60 9.85
CA LEU A 158 3.48 14.80 8.52
C LEU A 158 2.84 16.03 7.90
N SER A 159 3.61 17.12 7.83
CA SER A 159 3.20 18.35 7.16
C SER A 159 4.01 18.55 5.88
N PRO A 160 3.44 19.12 4.81
CA PRO A 160 4.20 19.41 3.59
C PRO A 160 5.42 20.27 3.91
N ALA A 161 6.60 19.79 3.51
CA ALA A 161 7.82 20.57 3.59
C ALA A 161 7.74 21.66 2.51
N SER A 162 7.66 22.91 2.96
CA SER A 162 7.63 24.11 2.12
C SER A 162 8.93 24.32 1.33
#